data_AF-A0A1C7LT13-F1
#
_entry.id   AF-A0A1C7LT13-F1
#
_cell.length_a   1.000
_cell.length_b   1.000
_cell.length_c   1.000
_cell.angle_alpha   90.00
_cell.angle_beta   90.00
_cell.angle_gamma   90.00
#
_symmetry.space_group_name_H-M   'P 1'
#
loop_
_entity.id
_entity.type
_entity.pdbx_description
1 polymer ?
#
loop_
_entity_poly.entity_id
_entity_poly.type
_entity_poly.pdbx_seq_one_letter_code
_entity_poly.pdbx_strand_id
1 'polypeptide(L)'
;MTTTSASACPQTAPTALVKKLSILDRLLTPAILLTMIVGVIIGEFVPNVQNAFDTVRFHSVSVPIAIGLIVMMWPILTKVQYEALPHMLPTWTMLTHILISFVLNWLIGPFVMLGLAWATLPDLPTYRTGVIMVGIARCIAMVMIWNQLAGGDPNYCAILVVINSILQIALYSPFAIFFVNVIGGERAGSAIHVSYGNVAISVLIYLGIPLGAGLLTRAVMLRFTSHTFFYDRFLPIFSPLALLGLLYTILVMFAYQGHHILHNLGPVFRVFVPLILYFIIMWTSAFALIWWCGKKPTISSSPSR
;
A
#
# COMPACT_ATOMS: atom_id res chain seq x y z
N MET A 1 36.61 17.72 42.06
CA MET A 1 35.38 18.33 41.50
C MET A 1 35.68 18.74 40.06
N THR A 2 35.34 17.90 39.10
CA THR A 2 35.48 18.15 37.66
C THR A 2 34.12 17.91 37.03
N THR A 3 33.44 19.00 36.70
CA THR A 3 32.13 19.00 36.04
C THR A 3 32.30 18.72 34.55
N THR A 4 31.92 17.53 34.11
CA THR A 4 31.81 17.17 32.71
C THR A 4 30.59 17.89 32.11
N SER A 5 30.82 18.83 31.20
CA SER A 5 29.77 19.50 30.44
C SER A 5 29.11 18.51 29.48
N ALA A 6 27.80 18.33 29.63
CA ALA A 6 26.99 17.54 28.72
C ALA A 6 26.97 18.20 27.33
N SER A 7 27.43 17.47 26.32
CA SER A 7 27.31 17.83 24.91
C SER A 7 25.83 17.79 24.50
N ALA A 8 25.25 18.97 24.27
CA ALA A 8 23.90 19.11 23.75
C ALA A 8 23.83 18.58 22.31
N CYS A 9 22.96 17.59 22.08
CA CYS A 9 22.63 17.07 20.76
C CYS A 9 21.90 18.18 19.96
N PRO A 10 22.32 18.51 18.72
CA PRO A 10 21.68 19.56 17.95
C PRO A 10 20.27 19.14 17.56
N GLN A 11 19.26 19.83 18.13
CA GLN A 11 17.87 19.73 17.73
C GLN A 11 17.71 20.33 16.32
N THR A 12 17.68 19.47 15.30
CA THR A 12 17.35 19.89 13.94
C THR A 12 15.91 20.36 13.86
N ALA A 13 15.71 21.65 13.59
CA ALA A 13 14.40 22.30 13.49
C ALA A 13 13.49 21.65 12.42
N PRO A 14 12.16 21.59 12.64
CA PRO A 14 11.19 20.97 11.72
C PRO A 14 11.19 21.56 10.31
N THR A 15 11.63 22.81 10.15
CA THR A 15 11.76 23.50 8.86
C THR A 15 12.78 22.85 7.93
N ALA A 16 13.81 22.18 8.47
CA ALA A 16 14.81 21.46 7.68
C ALA A 16 14.28 20.13 7.12
N LEU A 17 13.29 19.53 7.79
CA LEU A 17 12.66 18.27 7.38
C LEU A 17 11.72 18.47 6.18
N VAL A 18 10.93 19.55 6.19
CA VAL A 18 10.05 19.93 5.06
C VAL A 18 10.86 20.32 3.82
N LYS A 19 12.07 20.86 4.02
CA LYS A 19 12.99 21.23 2.93
C LYS A 19 13.69 20.01 2.27
N LYS A 20 13.59 18.82 2.87
CA LYS A 20 14.10 17.54 2.32
C LYS A 20 13.07 16.75 1.52
N LEU A 21 11.80 17.17 1.48
CA LEU A 21 10.84 16.60 0.56
C LEU A 21 11.15 17.07 -0.86
N SER A 22 11.30 16.12 -1.79
CA SER A 22 11.46 16.43 -3.20
C SER A 22 10.24 17.25 -3.66
N ILE A 23 10.43 18.23 -4.53
CA ILE A 23 9.33 19.04 -5.10
C ILE A 23 8.22 18.14 -5.68
N LEU A 24 8.61 16.95 -6.17
CA LEU A 24 7.69 15.90 -6.64
C LEU A 24 6.76 15.37 -5.55
N ASP A 25 7.24 15.15 -4.33
CA ASP A 25 6.41 14.64 -3.22
C ASP A 25 5.40 15.70 -2.77
N ARG A 26 5.79 16.98 -2.83
CA ARG A 26 4.93 18.11 -2.49
C ARG A 26 3.87 18.39 -3.55
N LEU A 27 4.23 18.22 -4.83
CA LEU A 27 3.31 18.41 -5.96
C LEU A 27 2.44 17.16 -6.22
N LEU A 28 2.71 16.05 -5.54
CA LEU A 28 2.00 14.79 -5.72
C LEU A 28 0.49 14.92 -5.52
N THR A 29 0.06 15.48 -4.40
CA THR A 29 -1.36 15.63 -4.06
C THR A 29 -2.12 16.48 -5.09
N PRO A 30 -1.68 17.71 -5.43
CA PRO A 30 -2.36 18.49 -6.47
C PRO A 30 -2.27 17.82 -7.86
N ALA A 31 -1.16 17.14 -8.19
CA ALA A 31 -1.04 16.40 -9.44
C ALA A 31 -2.04 15.24 -9.52
N ILE A 32 -2.25 14.50 -8.44
CA ILE A 32 -3.27 13.45 -8.35
C ILE A 32 -4.66 14.04 -8.59
N LEU A 33 -5.01 15.13 -7.89
CA LEU A 33 -6.32 15.77 -8.06
C LEU A 33 -6.55 16.27 -9.49
N LEU A 34 -5.55 16.94 -10.06
CA LEU A 34 -5.60 17.40 -11.45
C LEU A 34 -5.79 16.23 -12.41
N THR A 35 -5.04 15.14 -12.21
CA THR A 35 -5.10 13.94 -13.04
C THR A 35 -6.45 13.23 -12.93
N MET A 36 -7.05 13.20 -11.74
CA MET A 36 -8.41 12.69 -11.54
C MET A 36 -9.42 13.52 -12.32
N ILE A 37 -9.37 14.85 -12.23
CA ILE A 37 -10.28 15.77 -12.94
C ILE A 37 -10.13 15.58 -14.45
N VAL A 38 -8.89 15.59 -14.96
CA VAL A 38 -8.61 15.38 -16.39
C VAL A 38 -9.10 14.00 -16.83
N GLY A 39 -8.88 12.95 -16.03
CA GLY A 39 -9.37 11.60 -16.30
C GLY A 39 -10.89 11.57 -16.42
N VAL A 40 -11.62 12.15 -15.46
CA VAL A 40 -13.09 12.20 -15.51
C VAL A 40 -13.59 12.97 -16.74
N ILE A 41 -12.97 14.10 -17.08
CA ILE A 41 -13.32 14.88 -18.28
C ILE A 41 -13.10 14.03 -19.54
N ILE A 42 -11.97 13.35 -19.66
CA ILE A 42 -11.72 12.45 -20.79
C ILE A 42 -12.77 11.34 -20.85
N GLY A 43 -13.08 10.72 -19.71
CA GLY A 43 -14.04 9.62 -19.63
C GLY A 43 -15.49 10.00 -19.96
N GLU A 44 -15.87 11.27 -19.74
CA GLU A 44 -17.22 11.77 -20.03
C GLU A 44 -17.34 12.29 -21.46
N PHE A 45 -16.35 13.05 -21.95
CA PHE A 45 -16.48 13.76 -23.23
C PHE A 45 -15.91 13.00 -24.43
N VAL A 46 -15.01 12.02 -24.22
CA VAL A 46 -14.46 11.24 -25.32
C VAL A 46 -15.30 9.96 -25.51
N PRO A 47 -15.99 9.79 -26.64
CA PRO A 47 -16.79 8.60 -26.88
C PRO A 47 -15.89 7.35 -27.03
N ASN A 48 -16.40 6.18 -26.66
CA ASN A 48 -15.72 4.88 -26.78
C ASN A 48 -14.44 4.66 -25.96
N VAL A 49 -14.11 5.54 -25.00
CA VAL A 49 -12.96 5.32 -24.10
C VAL A 49 -13.07 3.98 -23.36
N GLN A 50 -14.25 3.65 -22.83
CA GLN A 50 -14.50 2.38 -22.15
C GLN A 50 -14.30 1.18 -23.06
N ASN A 51 -14.84 1.22 -24.28
CA ASN A 51 -14.69 0.17 -25.29
C ASN A 51 -13.22 -0.04 -25.70
N ALA A 52 -12.44 1.03 -25.78
CA ALA A 52 -11.00 0.95 -26.08
C ALA A 52 -10.23 0.22 -24.95
N PHE A 53 -10.61 0.42 -23.69
CA PHE A 53 -10.02 -0.31 -22.56
C PHE A 53 -10.49 -1.76 -22.44
N ASP A 54 -11.69 -2.05 -22.95
CA ASP A 54 -12.32 -3.37 -22.89
C ASP A 54 -11.88 -4.31 -24.01
N THR A 55 -11.55 -3.75 -25.17
CA THR A 55 -10.98 -4.51 -26.31
C THR A 55 -9.56 -5.00 -26.03
N VAL A 56 -8.81 -4.33 -25.15
CA VAL A 56 -7.45 -4.70 -24.77
C VAL A 56 -7.42 -5.29 -23.35
N ARG A 57 -8.13 -6.41 -23.15
CA ARG A 57 -8.15 -7.18 -21.90
C ARG A 57 -7.38 -8.49 -22.05
N PHE A 58 -6.58 -8.81 -21.04
CA PHE A 58 -5.96 -10.14 -20.89
C PHE A 58 -6.62 -10.85 -19.70
N HIS A 59 -7.32 -11.95 -19.97
CA HIS A 59 -8.21 -12.65 -19.02
C HIS A 59 -9.29 -11.72 -18.44
N SER A 60 -9.04 -11.11 -17.29
CA SER A 60 -9.95 -10.19 -16.58
C SER A 60 -9.34 -8.81 -16.31
N VAL A 61 -8.14 -8.57 -16.85
CA VAL A 61 -7.29 -7.42 -16.53
C VAL A 61 -7.14 -6.53 -17.75
N SER A 62 -7.47 -5.25 -17.62
CA SER A 62 -7.23 -4.26 -18.68
C SER A 62 -5.73 -4.01 -18.81
N VAL A 63 -5.18 -4.26 -19.99
CA VAL A 63 -3.74 -4.16 -20.24
C VAL A 63 -3.20 -2.75 -19.99
N PRO A 64 -3.86 -1.65 -20.43
CA PRO A 64 -3.40 -0.30 -20.12
C PRO A 64 -3.29 -0.02 -18.63
N ILE A 65 -4.27 -0.48 -17.83
CA ILE A 65 -4.25 -0.34 -16.37
C ILE A 65 -3.12 -1.19 -15.78
N ALA A 66 -2.96 -2.43 -16.25
CA ALA A 66 -1.92 -3.34 -15.78
C ALA A 66 -0.51 -2.80 -16.02
N ILE A 67 -0.25 -2.22 -17.19
CA ILE A 67 1.04 -1.59 -17.50
C ILE A 67 1.32 -0.47 -16.50
N GLY A 68 0.33 0.40 -16.24
CA GLY A 68 0.47 1.48 -15.26
C GLY A 68 0.80 0.97 -13.86
N LEU A 69 0.06 -0.04 -13.40
CA LEU A 69 0.25 -0.67 -12.09
C LEU A 69 1.62 -1.38 -11.98
N ILE A 70 2.06 -2.07 -13.03
CA ILE A 70 3.36 -2.75 -13.05
C ILE A 70 4.48 -1.71 -13.00
N VAL A 71 4.40 -0.68 -13.84
CA VAL A 71 5.38 0.41 -13.92
C VAL A 71 5.45 1.18 -12.61
N MET A 72 4.32 1.38 -11.91
CA MET A 72 4.35 2.08 -10.62
C MET A 72 4.99 1.24 -9.51
N MET A 73 4.73 -0.07 -9.47
CA MET A 73 5.18 -0.94 -8.37
C MET A 73 6.63 -1.40 -8.53
N TRP A 74 7.10 -1.58 -9.77
CA TRP A 74 8.44 -2.11 -10.05
C TRP A 74 9.58 -1.29 -9.41
N PRO A 75 9.66 0.05 -9.55
CA PRO A 75 10.72 0.83 -8.92
C PRO A 75 10.71 0.78 -7.40
N ILE A 76 9.54 0.66 -6.80
CA ILE A 76 9.39 0.61 -5.34
C ILE A 76 9.92 -0.71 -4.81
N LEU A 77 9.55 -1.83 -5.45
CA LEU A 77 10.00 -3.16 -5.07
C LEU A 77 11.51 -3.35 -5.32
N THR A 78 12.08 -2.67 -6.31
CA THR A 78 13.54 -2.67 -6.56
C THR A 78 14.35 -2.05 -5.42
N LYS A 79 13.76 -1.09 -4.67
CA LYS A 79 14.42 -0.44 -3.51
C LYS A 79 14.51 -1.37 -2.30
N VAL A 80 13.67 -2.38 -2.23
CA VAL A 80 13.60 -3.30 -1.09
C VAL A 80 14.88 -4.15 -1.03
N GLN A 81 15.47 -4.26 0.17
CA GLN A 81 16.73 -4.96 0.39
C GLN A 81 16.48 -6.43 0.77
N TYR A 82 16.19 -7.26 -0.22
CA TYR A 82 15.87 -8.68 0.00
C TYR A 82 17.02 -9.47 0.67
N GLU A 83 18.25 -9.04 0.45
CA GLU A 83 19.46 -9.68 0.99
C GLU A 83 19.62 -9.46 2.51
N ALA A 84 19.03 -8.39 3.03
CA ALA A 84 19.04 -8.06 4.45
C ALA A 84 18.02 -8.88 5.25
N LEU A 85 17.03 -9.47 4.58
CA LEU A 85 15.92 -10.18 5.21
C LEU A 85 16.38 -11.34 6.13
N PRO A 86 17.25 -12.28 5.69
CA PRO A 86 17.64 -13.42 6.53
C PRO A 86 18.44 -13.02 7.76
N HIS A 87 19.23 -11.95 7.66
CA HIS A 87 20.11 -11.47 8.73
C HIS A 87 19.34 -10.72 9.83
N MET A 88 18.16 -10.18 9.52
CA MET A 88 17.36 -9.35 10.44
C MET A 88 16.17 -10.10 11.07
N LEU A 89 15.87 -11.32 10.61
CA LEU A 89 14.80 -12.17 11.15
C LEU A 89 15.06 -12.87 12.50
N PRO A 90 16.30 -13.15 12.99
CA PRO A 90 16.48 -14.07 14.11
C PRO A 90 16.19 -13.50 15.50
N THR A 91 15.82 -12.22 15.63
CA THR A 91 15.56 -11.62 16.95
C THR A 91 14.10 -11.81 17.38
N TRP A 92 13.88 -12.27 18.62
CA TRP A 92 12.55 -12.44 19.22
C TRP A 92 11.67 -11.18 19.17
N THR A 93 12.27 -10.00 19.32
CA THR A 93 11.60 -8.70 19.16
C THR A 93 11.04 -8.53 17.75
N MET A 94 11.81 -8.90 16.72
CA MET A 94 11.40 -8.79 15.32
C MET A 94 10.23 -9.72 15.02
N LEU A 95 10.27 -10.95 15.53
CA LEU A 95 9.18 -11.91 15.37
C LEU A 95 7.89 -11.42 16.03
N THR A 96 7.99 -10.85 17.23
CA THR A 96 6.85 -10.29 17.97
C THR A 96 6.19 -9.16 17.17
N HIS A 97 7.03 -8.30 16.61
CA HIS A 97 6.64 -7.19 15.74
C HIS A 97 5.95 -7.63 14.45
N ILE A 98 6.50 -8.65 13.78
CA ILE A 98 5.88 -9.28 12.60
C ILE A 98 4.52 -9.87 12.97
N LEU A 99 4.42 -10.56 14.12
CA LEU A 99 3.16 -11.14 14.59
C LEU A 99 2.11 -10.06 14.88
N ILE A 100 2.48 -8.96 15.54
CA ILE A 100 1.57 -7.83 15.77
C ILE A 100 1.10 -7.26 14.44
N SER A 101 2.01 -7.01 13.49
CA SER A 101 1.66 -6.55 12.15
C SER A 101 0.73 -7.53 11.44
N PHE A 102 0.98 -8.83 11.55
CA PHE A 102 0.15 -9.87 10.94
C PHE A 102 -1.27 -9.84 11.52
N VAL A 103 -1.41 -9.84 12.84
CA VAL A 103 -2.73 -9.79 13.51
C VAL A 103 -3.48 -8.51 13.15
N LEU A 104 -2.83 -7.35 13.19
CA LEU A 104 -3.49 -6.09 12.84
C LEU A 104 -3.91 -6.04 11.36
N ASN A 105 -3.04 -6.49 10.45
CA ASN A 105 -3.24 -6.36 9.01
C ASN A 105 -4.17 -7.42 8.42
N TRP A 106 -4.07 -8.66 8.90
CA TRP A 106 -4.73 -9.81 8.30
C TRP A 106 -5.88 -10.34 9.16
N LEU A 107 -5.94 -10.02 10.45
CA LEU A 107 -7.07 -10.39 11.28
C LEU A 107 -7.94 -9.16 11.56
N ILE A 108 -7.46 -8.20 12.34
CA ILE A 108 -8.29 -7.10 12.84
C ILE A 108 -8.74 -6.18 11.69
N GLY A 109 -7.83 -5.77 10.82
CA GLY A 109 -8.12 -4.84 9.72
C GLY A 109 -9.29 -5.28 8.83
N PRO A 110 -9.25 -6.48 8.22
CA PRO A 110 -10.34 -6.95 7.36
C PRO A 110 -11.70 -7.01 8.07
N PHE A 111 -11.75 -7.45 9.34
CA PHE A 111 -12.99 -7.48 10.11
C PHE A 111 -13.51 -6.08 10.46
N VAL A 112 -12.62 -5.15 10.81
CA VAL A 112 -13.01 -3.74 11.04
C VAL A 112 -13.57 -3.14 9.77
N MET A 113 -12.90 -3.33 8.61
CA MET A 113 -13.42 -2.83 7.34
C MET A 113 -14.76 -3.45 6.99
N LEU A 114 -14.93 -4.76 7.16
CA LEU A 114 -16.20 -5.44 6.94
C LEU A 114 -17.33 -4.81 7.77
N GLY A 115 -17.11 -4.65 9.08
CA GLY A 115 -18.10 -4.04 9.98
C GLY A 115 -18.47 -2.62 9.56
N LEU A 116 -17.46 -1.80 9.22
CA LEU A 116 -17.68 -0.43 8.74
C LEU A 116 -18.42 -0.40 7.40
N ALA A 117 -18.09 -1.28 6.47
CA ALA A 117 -18.72 -1.33 5.16
C ALA A 117 -20.21 -1.72 5.27
N TRP A 118 -20.57 -2.65 6.15
CA TRP A 118 -21.97 -2.98 6.45
C TRP A 118 -22.72 -1.87 7.19
N ALA A 119 -22.05 -1.17 8.11
CA ALA A 119 -22.66 -0.08 8.86
C ALA A 119 -22.92 1.18 8.00
N THR A 120 -22.03 1.48 7.05
CA THR A 120 -22.05 2.75 6.27
C THR A 120 -22.67 2.62 4.88
N LEU A 121 -22.61 1.41 4.29
CA LEU A 121 -23.10 1.13 2.93
C LEU A 121 -24.08 -0.08 2.91
N PRO A 122 -25.12 -0.12 3.76
CA PRO A 122 -26.04 -1.26 3.82
C PRO A 122 -26.83 -1.46 2.51
N ASP A 123 -27.20 -0.36 1.85
CA ASP A 123 -28.02 -0.25 0.65
C ASP A 123 -27.23 -0.30 -0.66
N LEU A 124 -25.89 -0.28 -0.60
CA LEU A 124 -25.01 -0.23 -1.78
C LEU A 124 -24.10 -1.46 -1.85
N PRO A 125 -24.63 -2.64 -2.24
CA PRO A 125 -23.90 -3.91 -2.18
C PRO A 125 -22.61 -3.92 -3.03
N THR A 126 -22.64 -3.32 -4.22
CA THR A 126 -21.49 -3.27 -5.13
C THR A 126 -20.34 -2.41 -4.57
N TYR A 127 -20.67 -1.23 -4.04
CA TYR A 127 -19.70 -0.34 -3.38
C TYR A 127 -19.16 -0.96 -2.09
N ARG A 128 -20.02 -1.61 -1.30
CA ARG A 128 -19.63 -2.34 -0.09
C ARG A 128 -18.61 -3.43 -0.41
N THR A 129 -18.83 -4.25 -1.44
CA THR A 129 -17.85 -5.25 -1.89
C THR A 129 -16.53 -4.61 -2.29
N GLY A 130 -16.56 -3.50 -3.02
CA GLY A 130 -15.36 -2.75 -3.37
C GLY A 130 -14.57 -2.26 -2.15
N VAL A 131 -15.25 -1.69 -1.16
CA VAL A 131 -14.63 -1.22 0.10
C VAL A 131 -14.03 -2.36 0.90
N ILE A 132 -14.70 -3.52 0.97
CA ILE A 132 -14.18 -4.72 1.63
C ILE A 132 -12.90 -5.20 0.92
N MET A 133 -12.92 -5.29 -0.41
CA MET A 133 -11.75 -5.67 -1.23
C MET A 133 -10.56 -4.72 -1.03
N VAL A 134 -10.82 -3.42 -0.86
CA VAL A 134 -9.81 -2.42 -0.51
C VAL A 134 -9.26 -2.66 0.90
N GLY A 135 -10.09 -3.01 1.88
CA GLY A 135 -9.65 -3.31 3.25
C GLY A 135 -8.76 -4.55 3.37
N ILE A 136 -8.95 -5.53 2.49
CA ILE A 136 -8.12 -6.75 2.40
C ILE A 136 -6.75 -6.42 1.77
N ALA A 137 -6.71 -5.46 0.85
CA ALA A 137 -5.45 -5.03 0.24
C ALA A 137 -4.56 -4.36 1.29
N ARG A 138 -3.30 -4.79 1.38
CA ARG A 138 -2.33 -4.19 2.29
C ARG A 138 -1.48 -3.16 1.55
N CYS A 139 -1.15 -2.08 2.25
CA CYS A 139 -0.25 -1.07 1.72
C CYS A 139 1.20 -1.54 1.88
N ILE A 140 1.96 -1.55 0.78
CA ILE A 140 3.34 -2.04 0.72
C ILE A 140 4.30 -0.88 0.42
N ALA A 141 3.92 0.02 -0.48
CA ALA A 141 4.81 1.00 -1.06
C ALA A 141 4.94 2.29 -0.23
N MET A 142 3.81 2.99 -0.07
CA MET A 142 3.79 4.34 0.50
C MET A 142 4.21 4.38 1.98
N VAL A 143 4.07 3.25 2.69
CA VAL A 143 4.46 3.12 4.09
C VAL A 143 5.95 3.38 4.33
N MET A 144 6.84 3.07 3.37
CA MET A 144 8.27 3.36 3.52
C MET A 144 8.57 4.85 3.57
N ILE A 145 7.86 5.64 2.75
CA ILE A 145 8.00 7.11 2.72
C ILE A 145 7.46 7.69 4.03
N TRP A 146 6.27 7.28 4.47
CA TRP A 146 5.71 7.73 5.74
C TRP A 146 6.58 7.35 6.94
N ASN A 147 7.15 6.15 6.94
CA ASN A 147 8.07 5.70 7.98
C ASN A 147 9.32 6.58 8.02
N GLN A 148 9.92 6.90 6.86
CA GLN A 148 11.07 7.78 6.78
C GLN A 148 10.75 9.20 7.27
N LEU A 149 9.58 9.75 6.92
CA LEU A 149 9.12 11.06 7.37
C LEU A 149 8.85 11.10 8.89
N ALA A 150 8.35 10.00 9.45
CA ALA A 150 8.11 9.85 10.88
C ALA A 150 9.40 9.56 11.69
N GLY A 151 10.56 9.44 11.02
CA GLY A 151 11.82 9.09 11.68
C GLY A 151 11.89 7.63 12.16
N GLY A 152 11.09 6.73 11.59
CA GLY A 152 11.08 5.30 11.91
C GLY A 152 12.25 4.54 11.28
N ASP A 153 12.47 3.31 11.74
CA ASP A 153 13.55 2.45 11.23
C ASP A 153 13.22 1.96 9.81
N PRO A 154 14.01 2.34 8.79
CA PRO A 154 13.75 1.98 7.40
C PRO A 154 13.98 0.48 7.11
N ASN A 155 14.89 -0.17 7.82
CA ASN A 155 15.18 -1.59 7.64
C ASN A 155 14.02 -2.43 8.19
N TYR A 156 13.54 -2.07 9.38
CA TYR A 156 12.37 -2.70 9.98
C TYR A 156 11.13 -2.58 9.10
N CYS A 157 10.86 -1.36 8.59
CA CYS A 157 9.75 -1.11 7.68
C CYS A 157 9.86 -1.95 6.40
N ALA A 158 11.05 -2.02 5.80
CA ALA A 158 11.29 -2.82 4.59
C ALA A 158 10.99 -4.31 4.80
N ILE A 159 11.31 -4.87 5.97
CA ILE A 159 11.01 -6.29 6.27
C ILE A 159 9.49 -6.51 6.35
N LEU A 160 8.77 -5.65 7.07
CA LEU A 160 7.31 -5.73 7.13
C LEU A 160 6.67 -5.59 5.75
N VAL A 161 7.22 -4.74 4.90
CA VAL A 161 6.79 -4.54 3.51
C VAL A 161 6.97 -5.81 2.69
N VAL A 162 8.12 -6.48 2.78
CA VAL A 162 8.36 -7.77 2.09
C VAL A 162 7.38 -8.84 2.56
N ILE A 163 7.25 -9.00 3.88
CA ILE A 163 6.38 -10.03 4.46
C ILE A 163 4.92 -9.77 4.07
N ASN A 164 4.44 -8.52 4.17
CA ASN A 164 3.08 -8.19 3.75
C ASN A 164 2.88 -8.38 2.24
N SER A 165 3.90 -8.18 1.40
CA SER A 165 3.80 -8.45 -0.04
C SER A 165 3.60 -9.93 -0.33
N ILE A 166 4.41 -10.80 0.30
CA ILE A 166 4.30 -12.25 0.15
C ILE A 166 2.94 -12.74 0.67
N LEU A 167 2.56 -12.28 1.86
CA LEU A 167 1.25 -12.59 2.44
C LEU A 167 0.12 -12.08 1.54
N GLN A 168 0.26 -10.92 0.90
CA GLN A 168 -0.77 -10.41 0.00
C GLN A 168 -0.92 -11.26 -1.26
N ILE A 169 0.17 -11.76 -1.84
CA ILE A 169 0.07 -12.70 -2.97
C ILE A 169 -0.65 -13.99 -2.54
N ALA A 170 -0.35 -14.51 -1.34
CA ALA A 170 -0.90 -15.78 -0.86
C ALA A 170 -2.34 -15.67 -0.33
N LEU A 171 -2.62 -14.64 0.47
CA LEU A 171 -3.85 -14.53 1.27
C LEU A 171 -4.91 -13.65 0.63
N TYR A 172 -4.58 -12.73 -0.30
CA TYR A 172 -5.58 -11.82 -0.86
C TYR A 172 -6.73 -12.55 -1.54
N SER A 173 -6.45 -13.54 -2.40
CA SER A 173 -7.50 -14.31 -3.09
C SER A 173 -8.37 -15.14 -2.13
N PRO A 174 -7.79 -15.94 -1.20
CA PRO A 174 -8.58 -16.62 -0.16
C PRO A 174 -9.43 -15.67 0.68
N PHE A 175 -8.87 -14.53 1.11
CA PHE A 175 -9.58 -13.54 1.91
C PHE A 175 -10.71 -12.86 1.14
N ALA A 176 -10.49 -12.52 -0.14
CA ALA A 176 -11.52 -11.94 -0.99
C ALA A 176 -12.75 -12.85 -1.05
N ILE A 177 -12.58 -14.16 -1.21
CA ILE A 177 -13.69 -15.12 -1.21
C ILE A 177 -14.33 -15.21 0.17
N PHE A 178 -13.53 -15.34 1.22
CA PHE A 178 -14.05 -15.49 2.57
C PHE A 178 -14.89 -14.28 3.00
N PHE A 179 -14.40 -13.06 2.77
CA PHE A 179 -15.10 -11.84 3.19
C PHE A 179 -16.25 -11.47 2.25
N VAL A 180 -16.14 -11.71 0.94
CA VAL A 180 -17.17 -11.32 -0.03
C VAL A 180 -18.20 -12.43 -0.25
N ASN A 181 -17.78 -13.65 -0.57
CA ASN A 181 -18.71 -14.73 -0.91
C ASN A 181 -19.28 -15.40 0.35
N VAL A 182 -18.45 -15.67 1.37
CA VAL A 182 -18.90 -16.39 2.58
C VAL A 182 -19.57 -15.46 3.58
N ILE A 183 -18.89 -14.40 4.03
CA ILE A 183 -19.42 -13.49 5.07
C ILE A 183 -20.31 -12.39 4.47
N GLY A 184 -19.98 -11.91 3.28
CA GLY A 184 -20.75 -10.88 2.57
C GLY A 184 -22.18 -11.31 2.20
N GLY A 185 -22.52 -12.58 2.42
CA GLY A 185 -23.88 -13.09 2.44
C GLY A 185 -24.50 -13.16 1.06
N GLU A 186 -24.58 -14.36 0.49
CA GLU A 186 -25.41 -14.70 -0.67
C GLU A 186 -26.93 -14.63 -0.34
N ARG A 187 -27.38 -13.59 0.36
CA ARG A 187 -28.81 -13.34 0.53
C ARG A 187 -29.33 -12.62 -0.70
N ALA A 188 -29.79 -13.44 -1.64
CA ALA A 188 -30.82 -13.18 -2.64
C ALA A 188 -30.66 -11.85 -3.43
N GLY A 189 -29.81 -11.87 -4.47
CA GLY A 189 -29.98 -10.96 -5.62
C GLY A 189 -28.87 -9.92 -5.87
N SER A 190 -27.80 -9.85 -5.07
CA SER A 190 -26.67 -8.95 -5.36
C SER A 190 -25.52 -9.68 -6.06
N ALA A 191 -25.43 -9.45 -7.37
CA ALA A 191 -24.72 -10.25 -8.37
C ALA A 191 -23.19 -10.04 -8.46
N ILE A 192 -22.43 -10.08 -7.35
CA ILE A 192 -20.96 -10.06 -7.42
C ILE A 192 -20.38 -11.31 -6.75
N HIS A 193 -20.21 -12.36 -7.55
CA HIS A 193 -19.47 -13.55 -7.14
C HIS A 193 -17.99 -13.38 -7.48
N VAL A 194 -17.13 -13.37 -6.47
CA VAL A 194 -15.68 -13.25 -6.65
C VAL A 194 -15.11 -14.61 -7.03
N SER A 195 -14.51 -14.72 -8.21
CA SER A 195 -13.84 -15.93 -8.68
C SER A 195 -12.41 -16.02 -8.15
N TYR A 196 -12.07 -17.14 -7.49
CA TYR A 196 -10.71 -17.40 -6.99
C TYR A 196 -9.65 -17.25 -8.06
N GLY A 197 -9.86 -17.89 -9.22
CA GLY A 197 -8.89 -17.92 -10.31
C GLY A 197 -8.63 -16.52 -10.86
N ASN A 198 -9.68 -15.75 -11.12
CA ASN A 198 -9.55 -14.40 -11.66
C ASN A 198 -8.83 -13.46 -10.69
N VAL A 199 -9.16 -13.55 -9.39
CA VAL A 199 -8.48 -12.73 -8.37
C VAL A 199 -7.03 -13.17 -8.22
N ALA A 200 -6.73 -14.47 -8.15
CA ALA A 200 -5.37 -14.98 -8.03
C ALA A 200 -4.50 -14.56 -9.22
N ILE A 201 -5.00 -14.69 -10.45
CA ILE A 201 -4.31 -14.25 -11.66
C ILE A 201 -4.09 -12.73 -11.63
N SER A 202 -5.11 -11.95 -11.25
CA SER A 202 -5.00 -10.49 -11.18
C SER A 202 -3.96 -10.05 -10.15
N VAL A 203 -3.93 -10.68 -8.96
CA VAL A 203 -2.92 -10.42 -7.93
C VAL A 203 -1.53 -10.81 -8.41
N LEU A 204 -1.39 -11.94 -9.10
CA LEU A 204 -0.11 -12.36 -9.65
C LEU A 204 0.40 -11.39 -10.72
N ILE A 205 -0.49 -10.86 -11.56
CA ILE A 205 -0.15 -9.86 -12.57
C ILE A 205 0.24 -8.52 -11.92
N TYR A 206 -0.58 -8.01 -11.00
CA TYR A 206 -0.37 -6.67 -10.43
C TYR A 206 0.69 -6.61 -9.34
N LEU A 207 0.92 -7.69 -8.62
CA LEU A 207 1.87 -7.73 -7.50
C LEU A 207 2.99 -8.73 -7.73
N GLY A 208 2.69 -9.92 -8.24
CA GLY A 208 3.69 -10.96 -8.50
C GLY A 208 4.72 -10.57 -9.57
N ILE A 209 4.27 -10.08 -10.74
CA ILE A 209 5.18 -9.65 -11.81
C ILE A 209 6.09 -8.50 -11.34
N PRO A 210 5.58 -7.40 -10.74
CA PRO A 210 6.45 -6.33 -10.24
C PRO A 210 7.41 -6.78 -9.15
N LEU A 211 6.99 -7.72 -8.28
CA LEU A 211 7.87 -8.28 -7.25
C LEU A 211 9.02 -9.06 -7.86
N GLY A 212 8.74 -9.94 -8.83
CA GLY A 212 9.76 -10.67 -9.57
C GLY A 212 10.68 -9.75 -10.37
N ALA A 213 10.11 -8.76 -11.06
CA ALA A 213 10.86 -7.77 -11.82
C ALA A 213 11.77 -6.91 -10.93
N GLY A 214 11.27 -6.49 -9.76
CA GLY A 214 12.04 -5.71 -8.79
C GLY A 214 13.21 -6.50 -8.19
N LEU A 215 12.96 -7.76 -7.79
CA LEU A 215 14.00 -8.67 -7.31
C LEU A 215 15.06 -8.92 -8.38
N LEU A 216 14.65 -9.24 -9.61
CA LEU A 216 15.55 -9.49 -10.73
C LEU A 216 16.38 -8.25 -11.06
N THR A 217 15.74 -7.08 -11.17
CA THR A 217 16.42 -5.81 -11.49
C THR A 217 17.47 -5.50 -10.44
N ARG A 218 17.13 -5.63 -9.16
CA ARG A 218 18.08 -5.43 -8.06
C ARG A 218 19.24 -6.43 -8.11
N ALA A 219 18.95 -7.72 -8.25
CA ALA A 219 19.96 -8.77 -8.29
C ALA A 219 20.94 -8.59 -9.45
N VAL A 220 20.42 -8.29 -10.65
CA VAL A 220 21.24 -8.02 -11.84
C VAL A 220 22.08 -6.76 -11.63
N MET A 221 21.49 -5.65 -11.18
CA MET A 221 22.23 -4.41 -10.97
C MET A 221 23.33 -4.55 -9.91
N LEU A 222 23.08 -5.20 -8.78
CA LEU A 222 24.09 -5.44 -7.75
C LEU A 222 25.16 -6.46 -8.17
N ARG A 223 24.83 -7.37 -9.11
CA ARG A 223 25.79 -8.36 -9.63
C ARG A 223 26.77 -7.77 -10.63
N PHE A 224 26.30 -6.84 -11.46
CA PHE A 224 27.07 -6.22 -12.53
C PHE A 224 27.66 -4.85 -12.15
N THR A 225 27.16 -4.23 -11.09
CA THR A 225 27.49 -2.86 -10.71
C THR A 225 27.73 -2.73 -9.21
N SER A 226 28.46 -1.70 -8.77
CA SER A 226 28.71 -1.46 -7.34
C SER A 226 27.47 -0.97 -6.61
N HIS A 227 27.43 -1.21 -5.29
CA HIS A 227 26.40 -0.68 -4.40
C HIS A 227 26.26 0.84 -4.51
N THR A 228 27.38 1.57 -4.61
CA THR A 228 27.40 3.03 -4.74
C THR A 228 26.68 3.50 -6.00
N PHE A 229 26.96 2.90 -7.15
CA PHE A 229 26.28 3.30 -8.39
C PHE A 229 24.78 2.97 -8.35
N PHE A 230 24.39 1.85 -7.73
CA PHE A 230 22.97 1.49 -7.60
C PHE A 230 22.18 2.54 -6.81
N TYR A 231 22.72 2.98 -5.66
CA TYR A 231 22.03 3.97 -4.81
C TYR A 231 22.19 5.40 -5.29
N ASP A 232 23.36 5.79 -5.80
CA ASP A 232 23.67 7.19 -6.11
C ASP A 232 23.26 7.59 -7.54
N ARG A 233 23.18 6.63 -8.47
CA ARG A 233 22.93 6.91 -9.90
C ARG A 233 21.69 6.22 -10.45
N PHE A 234 21.53 4.93 -10.21
CA PHE A 234 20.40 4.18 -10.76
C PHE A 234 19.07 4.50 -10.05
N LEU A 235 19.02 4.37 -8.72
CA LEU A 235 17.77 4.58 -7.96
C LEU A 235 17.17 5.98 -8.09
N PRO A 236 17.93 7.09 -8.11
CA PRO A 236 17.36 8.43 -8.28
C PRO A 236 16.71 8.64 -9.65
N ILE A 237 17.21 7.97 -10.69
CA ILE A 237 16.65 8.04 -12.06
C ILE A 237 15.46 7.09 -12.21
N PHE A 238 15.51 5.94 -11.54
CA PHE A 238 14.46 4.92 -11.63
C PHE A 238 13.25 5.21 -10.73
N SER A 239 13.46 5.86 -9.58
CA SER A 239 12.40 6.16 -8.61
C SER A 239 11.23 7.01 -9.15
N PRO A 240 11.45 8.07 -9.95
CA PRO A 240 10.35 8.88 -10.51
C PRO A 240 9.39 8.10 -11.41
N LEU A 241 9.83 6.98 -11.98
CA LEU A 241 8.98 6.12 -12.80
C LEU A 241 7.78 5.58 -12.00
N ALA A 242 7.95 5.35 -10.69
CA ALA A 242 6.86 4.92 -9.82
C ALA A 242 5.74 5.96 -9.77
N LEU A 243 6.12 7.24 -9.65
CA LEU A 243 5.18 8.36 -9.62
C LEU A 243 4.50 8.55 -10.98
N LEU A 244 5.25 8.50 -12.07
CA LEU A 244 4.69 8.61 -13.41
C LEU A 244 3.69 7.48 -13.67
N GLY A 245 4.03 6.24 -13.30
CA GLY A 245 3.12 5.09 -13.38
C GLY A 245 1.86 5.27 -12.54
N LEU A 246 1.98 5.82 -11.32
CA LEU A 246 0.85 6.13 -10.45
C LEU A 246 -0.10 7.14 -11.11
N LEU A 247 0.42 8.28 -11.57
CA LEU A 247 -0.38 9.32 -12.22
C LEU A 247 -1.04 8.79 -13.50
N TYR A 248 -0.29 8.05 -14.32
CA TYR A 248 -0.83 7.40 -15.51
C TYR A 248 -1.97 6.43 -15.15
N THR A 249 -1.80 5.59 -14.13
CA THR A 249 -2.84 4.65 -13.69
C THR A 249 -4.09 5.37 -13.21
N ILE A 250 -3.92 6.45 -12.43
CA ILE A 250 -5.04 7.29 -11.98
C ILE A 250 -5.77 7.88 -13.18
N LEU A 251 -5.04 8.47 -14.14
CA LEU A 251 -5.63 9.03 -15.34
C LEU A 251 -6.49 8.00 -16.08
N VAL A 252 -5.92 6.82 -16.34
CA VAL A 252 -6.58 5.73 -17.06
C VAL A 252 -7.80 5.21 -16.29
N MET A 253 -7.67 4.99 -14.99
CA MET A 253 -8.76 4.45 -14.17
C MET A 253 -9.94 5.43 -14.05
N PHE A 254 -9.65 6.73 -13.91
CA PHE A 254 -10.68 7.77 -13.88
C PHE A 254 -11.28 8.05 -15.27
N ALA A 255 -10.51 7.90 -16.35
CA ALA A 255 -11.05 7.95 -17.71
C ALA A 255 -11.97 6.76 -18.00
N TYR A 256 -11.62 5.56 -17.52
CA TYR A 256 -12.45 4.39 -17.66
C TYR A 256 -13.77 4.50 -16.85
N GLN A 257 -13.70 5.00 -15.62
CA GLN A 257 -14.87 5.11 -14.73
C GLN A 257 -15.57 6.49 -14.73
N GLY A 258 -15.13 7.44 -15.56
CA GLY A 258 -15.59 8.84 -15.50
C GLY A 258 -17.10 8.98 -15.55
N HIS A 259 -17.74 8.31 -16.51
CA HIS A 259 -19.20 8.33 -16.67
C HIS A 259 -19.94 7.79 -15.43
N HIS A 260 -19.46 6.67 -14.87
CA HIS A 260 -20.06 6.07 -13.66
C HIS A 260 -19.89 6.98 -12.44
N ILE A 261 -18.75 7.65 -12.31
CA ILE A 261 -18.47 8.56 -11.19
C ILE A 261 -19.41 9.77 -11.23
N LEU A 262 -19.56 10.41 -12.39
CA LEU A 262 -20.41 11.60 -12.53
C LEU A 262 -21.90 11.29 -12.34
N HIS A 263 -22.37 10.15 -12.84
CA HIS A 263 -23.77 9.75 -12.70
C HIS A 263 -24.10 9.15 -11.32
N ASN A 264 -23.08 8.83 -10.49
CA ASN A 264 -23.26 8.22 -9.16
C ASN A 264 -22.46 8.95 -8.06
N LEU A 265 -22.44 10.28 -8.09
CA LEU A 265 -21.69 11.07 -7.10
C LEU A 265 -22.10 10.76 -5.65
N GLY A 266 -23.40 10.63 -5.36
CA GLY A 266 -23.90 10.34 -4.02
C GLY A 266 -23.27 9.08 -3.40
N PRO A 267 -23.42 7.89 -4.02
CA PRO A 267 -22.74 6.67 -3.62
C PRO A 267 -21.20 6.80 -3.52
N VAL A 268 -20.56 7.46 -4.49
CA VAL A 268 -19.10 7.65 -4.50
C VAL A 268 -18.62 8.43 -3.27
N PHE A 269 -19.30 9.53 -2.91
CA PHE A 269 -18.93 10.31 -1.72
C PHE A 269 -19.17 9.53 -0.42
N ARG A 270 -20.18 8.66 -0.38
CA ARG A 270 -20.43 7.81 0.80
C ARG A 270 -19.29 6.81 1.05
N VAL A 271 -18.53 6.41 0.02
CA VAL A 271 -17.36 5.53 0.18
C VAL A 271 -16.24 6.18 1.02
N PHE A 272 -16.15 7.51 1.08
CA PHE A 272 -15.17 8.17 1.95
C PHE A 272 -15.38 7.86 3.44
N VAL A 273 -16.63 7.66 3.86
CA VAL A 273 -16.98 7.45 5.27
C VAL A 273 -16.30 6.20 5.86
N PRO A 274 -16.49 4.97 5.32
CA PRO A 274 -15.83 3.79 5.86
C PRO A 274 -14.30 3.88 5.74
N LEU A 275 -13.76 4.51 4.68
CA LEU A 275 -12.31 4.63 4.49
C LEU A 275 -11.66 5.54 5.55
N ILE A 276 -12.27 6.70 5.85
CA ILE A 276 -11.79 7.62 6.89
C ILE A 276 -11.91 6.97 8.27
N LEU A 277 -13.06 6.37 8.58
CA LEU A 277 -13.27 5.68 9.86
C LEU A 277 -12.27 4.53 10.04
N TYR A 278 -12.07 3.72 9.00
CA TYR A 278 -11.10 2.63 9.01
C TYR A 278 -9.69 3.15 9.29
N PHE A 279 -9.27 4.21 8.60
CA PHE A 279 -7.97 4.82 8.81
C PHE A 279 -7.78 5.31 10.25
N ILE A 280 -8.75 6.07 10.78
CA ILE A 280 -8.69 6.61 12.14
C ILE A 280 -8.64 5.47 13.16
N ILE A 281 -9.53 4.48 13.05
CA ILE A 281 -9.62 3.36 14.00
C ILE A 281 -8.34 2.52 13.97
N MET A 282 -7.87 2.11 12.79
CA MET A 282 -6.69 1.26 12.67
C MET A 282 -5.42 2.00 13.08
N TRP A 283 -5.27 3.28 12.70
CA TRP A 283 -4.09 4.06 13.07
C TRP A 283 -4.05 4.32 14.58
N THR A 284 -5.14 4.78 15.17
CA THR A 284 -5.20 5.07 16.62
C THR A 284 -5.04 3.80 17.46
N SER A 285 -5.70 2.69 17.10
CA SER A 285 -5.60 1.42 17.83
C SER A 285 -4.21 0.81 17.73
N ALA A 286 -3.59 0.81 16.55
CA ALA A 286 -2.23 0.33 16.37
C ALA A 286 -1.22 1.17 17.17
N PHE A 287 -1.35 2.50 17.10
CA PHE A 287 -0.50 3.41 17.86
C PHE A 287 -0.65 3.21 19.37
N ALA A 288 -1.89 3.15 19.86
CA ALA A 288 -2.18 2.94 21.28
C ALA A 288 -1.66 1.58 21.79
N LEU A 289 -1.82 0.53 20.99
CA LEU A 289 -1.30 -0.81 21.32
C LEU A 289 0.21 -0.79 21.49
N ILE A 290 0.94 -0.24 20.52
CA ILE A 290 2.41 -0.18 20.57
C ILE A 290 2.87 0.72 21.71
N TRP A 291 2.22 1.87 21.91
CA TRP A 291 2.53 2.78 23.02
C TRP A 291 2.32 2.11 24.38
N TRP A 292 1.25 1.32 24.54
CA TRP A 292 0.99 0.59 25.77
C TRP A 292 1.99 -0.56 25.99
N CYS A 293 2.32 -1.32 24.95
CA CYS A 293 3.36 -2.36 25.02
C CYS A 293 4.73 -1.77 25.39
N GLY A 294 5.06 -0.58 24.89
CA GLY A 294 6.31 0.14 25.20
C GLY A 294 6.40 0.69 26.63
N LYS A 295 5.28 0.77 27.36
CA LYS A 295 5.27 1.21 28.78
C LYS A 295 5.65 0.11 29.77
N LYS A 296 5.70 -1.17 29.36
CA LYS A 296 6.11 -2.23 30.28
C LYS A 296 7.60 -2.06 30.60
N PRO A 297 8.01 -1.91 31.88
CA PRO A 297 9.41 -1.82 32.24
C PRO A 297 10.12 -3.09 31.75
N THR A 298 11.18 -2.93 30.97
CA THR A 298 12.19 -3.98 30.79
C THR A 298 12.60 -4.45 32.18
N ILE A 299 12.12 -5.63 32.59
CA ILE A 299 12.57 -6.31 33.79
C ILE A 299 14.06 -6.50 33.60
N SER A 300 14.86 -5.78 34.39
CA SER A 300 16.31 -5.88 34.38
C SER A 300 16.70 -7.33 34.55
N SER A 301 17.38 -7.89 33.56
CA SER A 301 18.17 -9.10 33.74
C SER A 301 19.05 -8.92 34.97
N SER A 302 18.91 -9.84 35.92
CA SER A 302 19.69 -9.86 37.15
C SER A 302 21.20 -9.79 36.83
N PRO A 303 22.00 -9.10 37.67
CA PRO A 303 23.44 -9.28 37.62
C PRO A 303 23.74 -10.65 38.25
N SER A 304 24.02 -11.66 37.41
CA SER A 304 24.58 -12.92 37.88
C SER A 304 26.11 -12.82 37.93
N ARG A 305 26.61 -12.69 39.16
CA ARG A 305 27.96 -12.99 39.68
C ARG A 305 29.11 -12.07 39.29
#